data_AF-A0A6N2EPZ5-F1
#
_entry.id   AF-A0A6N2EPZ5-F1
#
_cell.length_a   1.000
_cell.length_b   1.000
_cell.length_c   1.000
_cell.angle_alpha   90.00
_cell.angle_beta   90.00
_cell.angle_gamma   90.00
#
_symmetry.space_group_name_H-M   'P 1'
#
loop_
_entity.id
_entity.type
_entity.pdbx_description
1 polymer ?
#
loop_
_entity_poly.entity_id
_entity_poly.type
_entity_poly.pdbx_seq_one_letter_code
_entity_poly.pdbx_strand_id
1 'polypeptide(L)'
;MSKHLYDQLQTLQQPLVSYSQQQQWPNQPPGADEGDDTDLDPAGTGDDDLDGEDDDLAGDDDDLDPAEPADEPADEPPATDGISEALKAERRRTNQLERELRTMRRQLAQFSKINPDEYERLQEAERQKVQLEREIANRERQLQLSADRKVRTVAKERDAALAQVEELRKDRLLERLFIDAEGRPGGDNRGSFFEIFKQQVGGEFKLEKDGNGRDKLVPIDSKGNPLLGDDGQVSANDHVESL
;
A
#
# COMPACT_ATOMS: atom_id res chain seq x y z
N MET A 1 -4.50 -19.81 -28.23
CA MET A 1 -4.52 -20.23 -26.81
C MET A 1 -3.95 -19.11 -25.94
N SER A 2 -4.60 -17.94 -25.88
CA SER A 2 -3.97 -16.72 -25.33
C SER A 2 -4.83 -15.90 -24.37
N LYS A 3 -6.03 -16.38 -24.00
CA LYS A 3 -6.91 -15.68 -23.05
C LYS A 3 -6.68 -16.13 -21.60
N HIS A 4 -6.36 -17.41 -21.37
CA HIS A 4 -6.12 -17.93 -20.02
C HIS A 4 -4.82 -17.46 -19.34
N LEU A 5 -3.81 -17.05 -20.11
CA LEU A 5 -2.57 -16.51 -19.55
C LEU A 5 -2.72 -15.05 -19.08
N TYR A 6 -3.69 -14.31 -19.65
CA TYR A 6 -3.96 -12.92 -19.24
C TYR A 6 -4.82 -12.86 -17.97
N ASP A 7 -5.81 -13.76 -17.83
CA ASP A 7 -6.62 -13.87 -16.60
C ASP A 7 -5.78 -14.32 -15.39
N GLN A 8 -4.72 -15.11 -15.61
CA GLN A 8 -3.87 -15.61 -14.52
C GLN A 8 -2.91 -14.56 -13.96
N LEU A 9 -2.66 -13.46 -14.68
CA LEU A 9 -1.88 -12.33 -14.17
C LEU A 9 -2.74 -11.29 -13.45
N GLN A 10 -4.06 -11.30 -13.68
CA GLN A 10 -4.99 -10.37 -13.04
C GLN A 10 -5.45 -10.84 -11.65
N THR A 11 -5.29 -12.13 -11.34
CA THR A 11 -5.64 -12.72 -10.02
C THR A 11 -4.54 -12.58 -8.96
N LEU A 12 -3.38 -12.00 -9.28
CA LEU A 12 -2.30 -11.71 -8.33
C LEU A 12 -2.21 -10.24 -7.90
N GLN A 13 -3.23 -9.43 -8.22
CA GLN A 13 -3.47 -8.17 -7.52
C GLN A 13 -4.40 -8.43 -6.33
N GLN A 14 -3.84 -9.01 -5.26
CA GLN A 14 -4.45 -8.77 -3.96
C GLN A 14 -4.09 -7.34 -3.54
N PRO A 15 -5.05 -6.51 -3.12
CA PRO A 15 -4.72 -5.24 -2.50
C PRO A 15 -3.90 -5.56 -1.26
N LEU A 16 -2.65 -5.07 -1.20
CA LEU A 16 -1.93 -4.98 0.06
C LEU A 16 -2.84 -4.21 1.01
N VAL A 17 -3.45 -4.91 1.96
CA VAL A 17 -4.19 -4.30 3.06
C VAL A 17 -3.14 -3.53 3.86
N SER A 18 -3.03 -2.23 3.59
CA SER A 18 -2.28 -1.32 4.43
C SER A 18 -3.01 -1.25 5.77
N TYR A 19 -2.53 -1.99 6.77
CA TYR A 19 -2.87 -1.70 8.16
C TYR A 19 -2.23 -0.36 8.51
N SER A 20 -2.95 0.75 8.27
CA SER A 20 -2.72 1.97 9.04
C SER A 20 -3.20 1.69 10.45
N GLN A 21 -2.34 1.08 11.27
CA GLN A 21 -2.56 1.00 12.70
C GLN A 21 -2.49 2.43 13.23
N GLN A 22 -3.63 3.12 13.30
CA GLN A 22 -3.78 4.37 14.03
C GLN A 22 -3.46 4.05 15.49
N GLN A 23 -2.24 4.38 15.91
CA GLN A 23 -1.86 4.41 17.31
C GLN A 23 -2.63 5.56 17.96
N GLN A 24 -3.83 5.28 18.47
CA GLN A 24 -4.49 6.17 19.41
C GLN A 24 -3.74 6.08 20.73
N TRP A 25 -3.08 7.18 21.10
CA TRP A 25 -2.49 7.33 22.42
C TRP A 25 -3.62 7.48 23.46
N PRO A 26 -3.53 6.86 24.65
CA PRO A 26 -4.53 7.08 25.69
C PRO A 26 -4.42 8.53 26.16
N ASN A 27 -5.55 9.25 26.18
CA ASN A 27 -5.73 10.66 26.59
C ASN A 27 -5.65 11.74 25.49
N GLN A 28 -6.21 11.49 24.31
CA GLN A 28 -6.58 12.59 23.41
C GLN A 28 -8.08 12.90 23.58
N PRO A 29 -8.48 14.13 23.98
CA PRO A 29 -9.87 14.53 23.91
C PRO A 29 -10.29 14.58 22.43
N PRO A 30 -11.54 14.19 22.09
CA PRO A 30 -11.99 14.20 20.70
C PRO A 30 -11.92 15.63 20.17
N GLY A 31 -11.15 15.81 19.10
CA GLY A 31 -11.04 17.06 18.38
C GLY A 31 -12.39 17.45 17.79
N ALA A 32 -12.65 18.75 17.86
CA ALA A 32 -13.72 19.44 17.17
C ALA A 32 -13.80 19.00 15.71
N ASP A 33 -14.93 18.40 15.35
CA ASP A 33 -15.42 18.31 13.98
C ASP A 33 -16.48 19.41 13.85
N GLU A 34 -16.16 20.44 13.07
CA GLU A 34 -17.07 21.55 12.78
C GLU A 34 -18.11 21.07 11.75
N GLY A 35 -19.36 21.05 12.17
CA GLY A 35 -20.52 21.25 11.29
C GLY A 35 -21.30 19.98 10.94
N ASP A 36 -22.44 19.79 11.59
CA ASP A 36 -23.74 19.89 10.90
C ASP A 36 -24.87 19.96 11.94
N ASP A 37 -25.82 20.86 11.71
CA ASP A 37 -26.95 21.18 12.58
C ASP A 37 -28.04 20.09 12.48
N THR A 38 -28.61 19.64 13.61
CA THR A 38 -30.03 19.25 13.76
C THR A 38 -30.40 18.91 15.22
N ASP A 39 -30.93 19.91 15.92
CA ASP A 39 -32.20 19.92 16.67
C ASP A 39 -32.72 18.73 17.51
N LEU A 40 -33.04 19.05 18.79
CA LEU A 40 -34.08 18.51 19.71
C LEU A 40 -33.78 17.16 20.42
N ASP A 41 -33.90 16.95 21.75
CA ASP A 41 -34.56 17.62 22.89
C ASP A 41 -33.91 17.18 24.22
N PRO A 42 -34.07 17.94 25.34
CA PRO A 42 -33.65 17.55 26.69
C PRO A 42 -34.82 17.20 27.63
N ALA A 43 -34.82 15.98 28.16
CA ALA A 43 -35.54 15.56 29.39
C ALA A 43 -34.90 14.22 29.82
N GLY A 44 -34.56 13.90 31.05
CA GLY A 44 -35.04 14.33 32.37
C GLY A 44 -35.14 13.06 33.22
N THR A 45 -34.70 13.17 34.49
CA THR A 45 -35.12 12.36 35.67
C THR A 45 -34.76 10.87 35.81
N GLY A 46 -34.42 10.52 37.06
CA GLY A 46 -34.51 9.18 37.66
C GLY A 46 -33.16 8.62 38.09
N ASP A 47 -32.72 8.85 39.32
CA ASP A 47 -32.91 7.99 40.52
C ASP A 47 -32.09 6.70 40.41
N ASP A 48 -31.02 6.57 41.22
CA ASP A 48 -31.04 5.92 42.54
C ASP A 48 -31.48 4.45 42.42
N ASP A 49 -30.53 3.55 42.70
CA ASP A 49 -30.71 2.46 43.68
C ASP A 49 -29.46 1.57 43.68
N LEU A 50 -28.72 1.65 44.79
CA LEU A 50 -27.61 0.79 45.19
C LEU A 50 -28.10 -0.13 46.30
N ASP A 51 -28.64 -1.28 45.94
CA ASP A 51 -28.89 -2.39 46.86
C ASP A 51 -28.30 -3.64 46.15
N GLY A 52 -27.39 -4.42 46.72
CA GLY A 52 -27.32 -4.92 48.09
C GLY A 52 -27.61 -6.41 48.02
N GLU A 53 -26.64 -7.27 48.32
CA GLU A 53 -26.93 -8.62 48.82
C GLU A 53 -25.68 -9.27 49.45
N ASP A 54 -25.94 -9.68 50.68
CA ASP A 54 -25.12 -10.40 51.66
C ASP A 54 -24.60 -11.76 51.15
N ASP A 55 -23.50 -12.22 51.74
CA ASP A 55 -23.48 -13.61 52.22
C ASP A 55 -22.44 -13.76 53.35
N ASP A 56 -22.97 -14.11 54.52
CA ASP A 56 -22.26 -14.52 55.73
C ASP A 56 -21.54 -15.87 55.52
N LEU A 57 -20.49 -16.14 56.29
CA LEU A 57 -20.27 -17.41 57.00
C LEU A 57 -18.92 -17.46 57.76
N ALA A 58 -19.05 -17.39 59.09
CA ALA A 58 -18.47 -18.27 60.12
C ALA A 58 -16.95 -18.57 60.21
N GLY A 59 -16.41 -18.37 61.43
CA GLY A 59 -15.47 -19.30 62.08
C GLY A 59 -14.19 -18.70 62.67
N ASP A 60 -14.22 -18.38 63.98
CA ASP A 60 -13.34 -18.96 65.03
C ASP A 60 -13.10 -18.01 66.22
N ASP A 61 -13.51 -18.50 67.40
CA ASP A 61 -12.88 -18.48 68.73
C ASP A 61 -12.37 -17.14 69.33
N ASP A 62 -12.53 -16.82 70.62
CA ASP A 62 -12.44 -17.66 71.81
C ASP A 62 -13.04 -16.91 73.04
N ASP A 63 -13.63 -17.69 73.96
CA ASP A 63 -14.23 -17.27 75.23
C ASP A 63 -13.21 -16.68 76.23
N LEU A 64 -13.44 -15.47 76.76
CA LEU A 64 -13.01 -15.07 78.12
C LEU A 64 -13.87 -13.90 78.67
N ASP A 65 -14.79 -14.24 79.56
CA ASP A 65 -15.47 -13.31 80.49
C ASP A 65 -14.48 -12.95 81.63
N PRO A 66 -14.46 -11.71 82.21
CA PRO A 66 -15.45 -11.44 83.26
C PRO A 66 -15.88 -9.97 83.49
N ALA A 67 -17.05 -9.88 84.11
CA ALA A 67 -17.48 -8.93 85.15
C ALA A 67 -18.42 -7.77 84.75
N GLU A 68 -19.71 -7.99 85.05
CA GLU A 68 -20.67 -6.94 85.44
C GLU A 68 -20.12 -6.08 86.60
N PRO A 69 -20.54 -4.81 86.65
CA PRO A 69 -21.51 -4.49 87.70
C PRO A 69 -22.74 -3.74 87.16
N ALA A 70 -23.88 -4.09 87.74
CA ALA A 70 -25.15 -3.40 87.61
C ALA A 70 -25.11 -1.96 88.15
N ASP A 71 -25.73 -1.01 87.43
CA ASP A 71 -26.76 -0.11 87.96
C ASP A 71 -27.37 0.73 86.81
N GLU A 72 -28.70 0.63 86.61
CA GLU A 72 -29.51 1.55 85.81
C GLU A 72 -29.86 2.82 86.64
N PRO A 73 -30.61 3.82 86.14
CA PRO A 73 -30.41 4.66 84.96
C PRO A 73 -30.44 6.17 85.34
N ALA A 74 -29.82 7.06 84.58
CA ALA A 74 -30.18 8.49 84.59
C ALA A 74 -29.67 9.23 83.34
N ASP A 75 -30.58 9.98 82.74
CA ASP A 75 -30.47 10.78 81.52
C ASP A 75 -29.22 11.70 81.39
N GLU A 76 -28.74 11.76 80.14
CA GLU A 76 -27.75 12.65 79.51
C GLU A 76 -28.09 14.18 79.60
N PRO A 77 -27.17 15.15 79.30
CA PRO A 77 -26.35 15.20 78.06
C PRO A 77 -24.98 15.96 78.19
N PRO A 78 -24.29 16.42 77.11
CA PRO A 78 -23.35 15.64 76.28
C PRO A 78 -21.97 16.35 76.11
N ALA A 79 -20.84 15.63 76.16
CA ALA A 79 -19.53 16.24 75.79
C ALA A 79 -18.38 15.27 75.43
N THR A 80 -18.61 13.96 75.27
CA THR A 80 -17.52 12.98 75.05
C THR A 80 -17.60 12.21 73.74
N ASP A 81 -18.72 12.31 73.02
CA ASP A 81 -18.95 11.53 71.79
C ASP A 81 -18.10 12.00 70.61
N GLY A 82 -17.78 13.29 70.52
CA GLY A 82 -16.94 13.81 69.45
C GLY A 82 -15.50 13.28 69.47
N ILE A 83 -14.96 12.93 70.64
CA ILE A 83 -13.59 12.38 70.78
C ILE A 83 -13.59 10.89 70.42
N SER A 84 -14.61 10.14 70.84
CA SER A 84 -14.75 8.72 70.52
C SER A 84 -15.12 8.51 69.04
N GLU A 85 -15.92 9.41 68.47
CA GLU A 85 -16.24 9.48 67.05
C GLU A 85 -15.02 9.89 66.21
N ALA A 86 -14.23 10.86 66.68
CA ALA A 86 -12.96 11.24 66.03
C ALA A 86 -11.95 10.08 66.00
N LEU A 87 -11.81 9.32 67.10
CA LEU A 87 -10.97 8.12 67.15
C LEU A 87 -11.47 7.00 66.23
N LYS A 88 -12.80 6.82 66.09
CA LYS A 88 -13.38 5.88 65.13
C LYS A 88 -13.15 6.33 63.68
N ALA A 89 -13.27 7.62 63.39
CA ALA A 89 -12.98 8.20 62.08
C ALA A 89 -11.48 8.06 61.72
N GLU A 90 -10.60 8.23 62.71
CA GLU A 90 -9.16 7.99 62.57
C GLU A 90 -8.88 6.51 62.28
N ARG A 91 -9.48 5.57 63.01
CA ARG A 91 -9.35 4.13 62.74
C ARG A 91 -9.87 3.72 61.37
N ARG A 92 -10.93 4.36 60.87
CA ARG A 92 -11.44 4.14 59.51
C ARG A 92 -10.46 4.67 58.47
N ARG A 93 -9.87 5.84 58.70
CA ARG A 93 -8.82 6.40 57.82
C ARG A 93 -7.58 5.54 57.79
N THR A 94 -7.10 5.04 58.94
CA THR A 94 -5.91 4.17 58.96
C THR A 94 -6.17 2.84 58.26
N ASN A 95 -7.33 2.21 58.47
CA ASN A 95 -7.71 1.00 57.74
C ASN A 95 -7.83 1.22 56.23
N GLN A 96 -8.35 2.37 55.81
CA GLN A 96 -8.42 2.75 54.40
C GLN A 96 -7.02 2.90 53.79
N LEU A 97 -6.12 3.61 54.49
CA LEU A 97 -4.72 3.76 54.08
C LEU A 97 -3.97 2.43 54.04
N GLU A 98 -4.26 1.50 54.94
CA GLU A 98 -3.69 0.16 54.92
C GLU A 98 -4.15 -0.65 53.70
N ARG A 99 -5.43 -0.55 53.33
CA ARG A 99 -5.96 -1.18 52.11
C ARG A 99 -5.30 -0.58 50.87
N GLU A 100 -5.18 0.75 50.81
CA GLU A 100 -4.49 1.45 49.73
C GLU A 100 -3.01 1.06 49.64
N LEU A 101 -2.31 0.93 50.76
CA LEU A 101 -0.93 0.44 50.79
C LEU A 101 -0.80 -1.00 50.28
N ARG A 102 -1.75 -1.88 50.62
CA ARG A 102 -1.77 -3.26 50.10
C ARG A 102 -2.03 -3.27 48.60
N THR A 103 -2.94 -2.44 48.10
CA THR A 103 -3.23 -2.30 46.66
C THR A 103 -2.04 -1.72 45.89
N MET A 104 -1.42 -0.65 46.39
CA MET A 104 -0.24 -0.03 45.80
C MET A 104 0.95 -1.00 45.79
N ARG A 105 1.15 -1.81 46.84
CA ARG A 105 2.18 -2.87 46.84
C ARG A 105 1.93 -3.94 45.78
N ARG A 106 0.67 -4.34 45.55
CA ARG A 106 0.32 -5.27 44.47
C ARG A 106 0.58 -4.66 43.10
N GLN A 107 0.23 -3.39 42.91
CA GLN A 107 0.52 -2.64 41.67
C GLN A 107 2.04 -2.50 41.46
N LEU A 108 2.81 -2.17 42.51
CA LEU A 108 4.27 -2.08 42.42
C LEU A 108 4.94 -3.43 42.13
N ALA A 109 4.39 -4.53 42.65
CA ALA A 109 4.81 -5.89 42.29
C ALA A 109 4.39 -6.30 40.86
N GLN A 110 3.32 -5.71 40.32
CA GLN A 110 2.97 -5.80 38.90
C GLN A 110 3.91 -4.93 38.04
N PHE A 111 4.42 -3.82 38.55
CA PHE A 111 5.41 -2.96 37.88
C PHE A 111 6.85 -3.48 37.99
N SER A 112 7.22 -4.21 39.06
CA SER A 112 8.49 -4.97 39.09
C SER A 112 8.49 -6.12 38.07
N LYS A 113 7.32 -6.39 37.50
CA LYS A 113 7.08 -7.28 36.37
C LYS A 113 7.17 -6.56 35.02
N ILE A 114 7.42 -5.24 34.97
CA ILE A 114 8.04 -4.61 33.79
C ILE A 114 9.43 -5.24 33.70
N ASN A 115 9.43 -6.37 33.01
CA ASN A 115 10.45 -7.40 33.08
C ASN A 115 11.58 -7.00 32.12
N PRO A 116 12.85 -7.13 32.51
CA PRO A 116 13.96 -7.01 31.55
C PRO A 116 13.74 -7.90 30.30
N ASP A 117 13.08 -9.03 30.48
CA ASP A 117 12.67 -9.97 29.43
C ASP A 117 11.74 -9.35 28.36
N GLU A 118 10.87 -8.40 28.73
CA GLU A 118 9.98 -7.72 27.76
C GLU A 118 10.77 -6.73 26.89
N TYR A 119 11.79 -6.09 27.47
CA TYR A 119 12.70 -5.22 26.74
C TYR A 119 13.61 -6.02 25.80
N GLU A 120 14.13 -7.16 26.24
CA GLU A 120 14.88 -8.09 25.38
C GLU A 120 14.02 -8.60 24.23
N ARG A 121 12.79 -9.02 24.50
CA ARG A 121 11.84 -9.44 23.46
C ARG A 121 11.53 -8.32 22.47
N LEU A 122 11.37 -7.08 22.94
CA LEU A 122 11.16 -5.92 22.08
C LEU A 122 12.38 -5.64 21.19
N GLN A 123 13.59 -5.75 21.75
CA GLN A 123 14.83 -5.56 21.01
C GLN A 123 15.08 -6.67 19.98
N GLU A 124 14.72 -7.92 20.30
CA GLU A 124 14.75 -9.03 19.36
C GLU A 124 13.72 -8.83 18.23
N ALA A 125 12.50 -8.40 18.56
CA ALA A 125 11.48 -8.06 17.57
C ALA A 125 11.94 -6.92 16.65
N GLU A 126 12.64 -5.91 17.18
CA GLU A 126 13.24 -4.84 16.39
C GLU A 126 14.32 -5.38 15.44
N ARG A 127 15.23 -6.25 15.92
CA ARG A 127 16.24 -6.90 15.09
C ARG A 127 15.61 -7.75 13.98
N GLN A 128 14.55 -8.50 14.30
CA GLN A 128 13.82 -9.31 13.33
C GLN A 128 13.12 -8.43 12.29
N LYS A 129 12.49 -7.33 12.72
CA LYS A 129 11.89 -6.36 11.81
C LYS A 129 12.92 -5.79 10.83
N VAL A 130 14.09 -5.37 11.32
CA VAL A 130 15.17 -4.86 10.44
C VAL A 130 15.66 -5.92 9.46
N GLN A 131 15.72 -7.19 9.86
CA GLN A 131 16.08 -8.30 8.96
C GLN A 131 15.03 -8.51 7.88
N LEU A 132 13.74 -8.51 8.25
CA LEU A 132 12.63 -8.64 7.30
C LEU A 132 12.56 -7.44 6.34
N GLU A 133 12.75 -6.22 6.83
CA GLU A 133 12.81 -5.02 5.99
C GLU A 133 13.94 -5.11 4.95
N ARG A 134 15.12 -5.64 5.35
CA ARG A 134 16.22 -5.88 4.40
C ARG A 134 15.87 -6.96 3.38
N GLU A 135 15.21 -8.04 3.79
CA GLU A 135 14.78 -9.10 2.88
C GLU A 135 13.75 -8.58 1.87
N ILE A 136 12.76 -7.82 2.34
CA ILE A 136 11.75 -7.17 1.49
C ILE A 136 12.42 -6.22 0.50
N ALA A 137 13.29 -5.32 0.97
CA ALA A 137 14.01 -4.39 0.10
C ALA A 137 14.85 -5.10 -0.97
N ASN A 138 15.50 -6.22 -0.62
CA ASN A 138 16.25 -7.04 -1.56
C ASN A 138 15.33 -7.70 -2.59
N ARG A 139 14.19 -8.25 -2.15
CA ARG A 139 13.19 -8.87 -3.02
C ARG A 139 12.56 -7.85 -3.96
N GLU A 140 12.22 -6.66 -3.47
CA GLU A 140 11.72 -5.55 -4.28
C GLU A 140 12.72 -5.16 -5.35
N ARG A 141 14.01 -5.01 -5.00
CA ARG A 141 15.06 -4.73 -5.98
C ARG A 141 15.18 -5.83 -7.03
N GLN A 142 15.10 -7.11 -6.64
CA GLN A 142 15.13 -8.22 -7.59
C GLN A 142 13.92 -8.21 -8.53
N LEU A 143 12.72 -7.95 -7.99
CA LEU A 143 11.50 -7.83 -8.79
C LEU A 143 11.60 -6.67 -9.77
N GLN A 144 12.06 -5.51 -9.33
CA GLN A 144 12.27 -4.34 -10.16
C GLN A 144 13.27 -4.63 -11.29
N LEU A 145 14.42 -5.23 -10.99
CA LEU A 145 15.40 -5.60 -12.01
C LEU A 145 14.83 -6.60 -13.03
N SER A 146 14.00 -7.56 -12.58
CA SER A 146 13.35 -8.52 -13.47
C SER A 146 12.28 -7.84 -14.35
N ALA A 147 11.53 -6.89 -13.80
CA ALA A 147 10.54 -6.11 -14.52
C ALA A 147 11.21 -5.22 -15.58
N ASP A 148 12.27 -4.51 -15.22
CA ASP A 148 13.05 -3.67 -16.13
C ASP A 148 13.60 -4.48 -17.32
N ARG A 149 14.08 -5.71 -17.06
CA ARG A 149 14.52 -6.62 -18.12
C ARG A 149 13.39 -6.97 -19.06
N LYS A 150 12.22 -7.35 -18.52
CA LYS A 150 11.03 -7.69 -19.33
C LYS A 150 10.53 -6.50 -20.14
N VAL A 151 10.51 -5.30 -19.55
CA VAL A 151 10.12 -4.07 -20.26
C VAL A 151 11.08 -3.80 -21.40
N ARG A 152 12.39 -3.94 -21.18
CA ARG A 152 13.39 -3.77 -22.24
C ARG A 152 13.25 -4.79 -23.36
N THR A 153 12.95 -6.06 -23.06
CA THR A 153 12.73 -7.07 -24.12
C THR A 153 11.47 -6.78 -24.91
N VAL A 154 10.36 -6.46 -24.25
CA VAL A 154 9.10 -6.11 -24.92
C VAL A 154 9.24 -4.83 -25.76
N ALA A 155 9.98 -3.84 -25.27
CA ALA A 155 10.27 -2.63 -26.05
C ALA A 155 11.05 -2.95 -27.33
N LYS A 156 12.09 -3.80 -27.24
CA LYS A 156 12.84 -4.27 -28.42
C LYS A 156 11.95 -5.05 -29.40
N GLU A 157 11.08 -5.92 -28.90
CA GLU A 157 10.15 -6.69 -29.73
C GLU A 157 9.14 -5.77 -30.42
N ARG A 158 8.61 -4.77 -29.71
CA ARG A 158 7.75 -3.73 -30.30
C ARG A 158 8.48 -2.99 -31.41
N ASP A 159 9.71 -2.54 -31.17
CA ASP A 159 10.48 -1.78 -32.15
C ASP A 159 10.82 -2.63 -33.38
N ALA A 160 11.17 -3.90 -33.18
CA ALA A 160 11.37 -4.86 -34.28
C ALA A 160 10.07 -5.10 -35.07
N ALA A 161 8.93 -5.24 -34.40
CA ALA A 161 7.64 -5.41 -35.06
C ALA A 161 7.23 -4.15 -35.86
N LEU A 162 7.49 -2.96 -35.33
CA LEU A 162 7.26 -1.70 -36.05
C LEU A 162 8.13 -1.61 -37.31
N ALA A 163 9.42 -1.96 -37.21
CA ALA A 163 10.32 -2.01 -38.36
C ALA A 163 9.84 -3.01 -39.43
N GLN A 164 9.37 -4.21 -39.02
CA GLN A 164 8.78 -5.17 -39.94
C GLN A 164 7.53 -4.63 -40.63
N VAL A 165 6.67 -3.91 -39.91
CA VAL A 165 5.47 -3.29 -40.50
C VAL A 165 5.86 -2.21 -41.52
N GLU A 166 6.87 -1.40 -41.24
CA GLU A 166 7.38 -0.41 -42.19
C GLU A 166 7.97 -1.08 -43.43
N GLU A 167 8.72 -2.17 -43.27
CA GLU A 167 9.24 -2.95 -44.39
C GLU A 167 8.11 -3.55 -45.24
N LEU A 168 7.11 -4.18 -44.63
CA LEU A 168 5.96 -4.75 -45.35
C LEU A 168 5.14 -3.68 -46.08
N ARG A 169 4.99 -2.49 -45.49
CA ARG A 169 4.34 -1.34 -46.15
C ARG A 169 5.13 -0.88 -47.36
N LYS A 170 6.45 -0.77 -47.22
CA LYS A 170 7.35 -0.43 -48.32
C LYS A 170 7.29 -1.48 -49.42
N ASP A 171 7.36 -2.76 -49.08
CA ASP A 171 7.29 -3.89 -50.00
C ASP A 171 5.99 -3.89 -50.80
N ARG A 172 4.85 -3.68 -50.14
CA ARG A 172 3.55 -3.60 -50.82
C ARG A 172 3.51 -2.49 -51.86
N LEU A 173 4.10 -1.34 -51.57
CA LEU A 173 4.16 -0.24 -52.53
C LEU A 173 5.17 -0.53 -53.65
N LEU A 174 6.30 -1.16 -53.34
CA LEU A 174 7.28 -1.58 -54.33
C LEU A 174 6.70 -2.63 -55.27
N GLU A 175 5.90 -3.57 -54.76
CA GLU A 175 5.21 -4.58 -55.56
C GLU A 175 4.19 -3.93 -56.49
N ARG A 176 3.46 -2.91 -56.00
CA ARG A 176 2.58 -2.11 -56.85
C ARG A 176 3.35 -1.41 -57.97
N LEU A 177 4.47 -0.73 -57.64
CA LEU A 177 5.32 -0.09 -58.65
C LEU A 177 5.90 -1.10 -59.65
N PHE A 178 6.29 -2.29 -59.18
CA PHE A 178 6.78 -3.36 -60.04
C PHE A 178 5.71 -3.80 -61.04
N ILE A 179 4.48 -4.04 -60.59
CA ILE A 179 3.36 -4.41 -61.47
C ILE A 179 3.00 -3.26 -62.42
N ASP A 180 2.96 -2.02 -61.93
CA ASP A 180 2.68 -0.83 -62.74
C ASP A 180 3.73 -0.63 -63.84
N ALA A 181 4.98 -1.03 -63.59
CA ALA A 181 6.07 -1.06 -64.57
C ALA A 181 6.06 -2.32 -65.47
N GLU A 182 4.92 -3.00 -65.58
CA GLU A 182 4.73 -4.25 -66.34
C GLU A 182 5.62 -5.41 -65.86
N GLY A 183 6.04 -5.37 -64.60
CA GLY A 183 6.80 -6.42 -63.94
C GLY A 183 6.03 -7.73 -63.92
N ARG A 184 6.69 -8.81 -64.34
CA ARG A 184 6.06 -10.13 -64.45
C ARG A 184 5.91 -10.78 -63.07
N PRO A 185 4.68 -11.12 -62.63
CA PRO A 185 4.50 -11.90 -61.40
C PRO A 185 5.04 -13.32 -61.58
N GLY A 186 5.68 -13.85 -60.54
CA GLY A 186 6.30 -15.18 -60.54
C GLY A 186 7.81 -15.13 -60.29
N GLY A 187 8.50 -16.22 -60.64
CA GLY A 187 9.93 -16.37 -60.39
C GLY A 187 10.57 -17.45 -61.25
N ASP A 188 11.90 -17.52 -61.18
CA ASP A 188 12.71 -18.59 -61.75
C ASP A 188 13.32 -19.45 -60.62
N ASN A 189 14.31 -20.30 -60.94
CA ASN A 189 14.98 -21.14 -59.94
C ASN A 189 15.78 -20.34 -58.89
N ARG A 190 15.91 -19.01 -59.04
CA ARG A 190 16.69 -18.14 -58.15
C ARG A 190 15.80 -17.31 -57.21
N GLY A 191 14.47 -17.34 -57.39
CA GLY A 191 13.51 -16.60 -56.57
C GLY A 191 12.48 -15.85 -57.39
N SER A 192 11.67 -15.01 -56.75
CA SER A 192 10.71 -14.17 -57.47
C SER A 192 11.42 -13.03 -58.22
N PHE A 193 10.93 -12.69 -59.43
CA PHE A 193 11.41 -11.49 -60.13
C PHE A 193 11.22 -10.21 -59.28
N PHE A 194 10.16 -10.17 -58.46
CA PHE A 194 9.94 -9.09 -57.52
C PHE A 194 11.01 -9.06 -56.41
N GLU A 195 11.44 -10.22 -55.90
CA GLU A 195 12.53 -10.27 -54.91
C GLU A 195 13.85 -9.76 -55.49
N ILE A 196 14.15 -10.12 -56.75
CA ILE A 196 15.33 -9.63 -57.47
C ILE A 196 15.24 -8.11 -57.66
N PHE A 197 14.07 -7.61 -58.07
CA PHE A 197 13.80 -6.17 -58.18
C PHE A 197 13.99 -5.45 -56.84
N LYS A 198 13.40 -5.96 -55.75
CA LYS A 198 13.56 -5.42 -54.40
C LYS A 198 15.03 -5.38 -53.97
N GLN A 199 15.81 -6.41 -54.29
CA GLN A 199 17.24 -6.45 -53.99
C GLN A 199 18.06 -5.42 -54.79
N GLN A 200 17.71 -5.18 -56.05
CA GLN A 200 18.46 -4.27 -56.93
C GLN A 200 18.12 -2.80 -56.67
N VAL A 201 16.83 -2.46 -56.60
CA VAL A 201 16.38 -1.05 -56.55
C VAL A 201 15.57 -0.72 -55.30
N GLY A 202 15.19 -1.71 -54.48
CA GLY A 202 14.39 -1.45 -53.28
C GLY A 202 15.10 -0.55 -52.25
N GLY A 203 16.44 -0.52 -52.25
CA GLY A 203 17.24 0.39 -51.43
C GLY A 203 17.14 1.87 -51.84
N GLU A 204 16.77 2.14 -53.09
CA GLU A 204 16.70 3.50 -53.67
C GLU A 204 15.38 4.21 -53.35
N PHE A 205 14.48 3.57 -52.60
CA PHE A 205 13.21 4.15 -52.19
C PHE A 205 13.11 4.25 -50.67
N LYS A 206 12.54 5.35 -50.18
CA LYS A 206 12.14 5.51 -48.78
C LYS A 206 10.63 5.55 -48.65
N LEU A 207 10.12 4.99 -47.56
CA LEU A 207 8.71 5.11 -47.20
C LEU A 207 8.49 6.44 -46.46
N GLU A 208 7.57 7.25 -46.96
CA GLU A 208 7.18 8.51 -46.33
C GLU A 208 5.65 8.62 -46.24
N LYS A 209 5.17 9.45 -45.32
CA LYS A 209 3.76 9.82 -45.25
C LYS A 209 3.51 11.06 -46.11
N ASP A 210 2.58 10.96 -47.04
CA ASP A 210 2.06 12.12 -47.76
C ASP A 210 1.27 13.06 -46.82
N GLY A 211 0.94 14.27 -47.26
CA GLY A 211 0.16 15.26 -46.48
C GLY A 211 -1.20 14.75 -45.99
N ASN A 212 -1.72 13.68 -46.61
CA ASN A 212 -2.95 12.99 -46.23
C ASN A 212 -2.73 11.77 -45.31
N GLY A 213 -1.51 11.55 -44.79
CA GLY A 213 -1.15 10.43 -43.91
C GLY A 213 -1.05 9.06 -44.61
N ARG A 214 -1.08 9.04 -45.94
CA ARG A 214 -0.94 7.83 -46.75
C ARG A 214 0.52 7.51 -47.00
N ASP A 215 0.87 6.23 -47.05
CA ASP A 215 2.22 5.80 -47.40
C ASP A 215 2.52 6.09 -48.88
N LYS A 216 3.64 6.76 -49.15
CA LYS A 216 4.20 7.01 -50.49
C LYS A 216 5.66 6.53 -50.53
N LEU A 217 6.09 6.06 -51.70
CA LEU A 217 7.50 5.78 -51.96
C LEU A 217 8.15 7.03 -52.55
N VAL A 218 9.31 7.40 -52.01
CA VAL A 218 10.10 8.54 -52.48
C VAL A 218 11.47 8.04 -52.91
N PRO A 219 11.89 8.28 -54.16
CA PRO A 219 13.24 7.95 -54.61
C PRO A 219 14.29 8.74 -53.82
N ILE A 220 15.39 8.09 -53.44
CA ILE A 220 16.48 8.68 -52.65
C ILE A 220 17.83 8.57 -53.34
N ASP A 221 18.72 9.51 -53.05
CA ASP A 221 20.12 9.49 -53.47
C ASP A 221 20.94 8.48 -52.65
N SER A 222 22.23 8.34 -53.00
CA SER A 222 23.17 7.48 -52.27
C SER A 222 23.43 7.91 -50.81
N LYS A 223 23.03 9.12 -50.43
CA LYS A 223 23.13 9.69 -49.08
C LYS A 223 21.81 9.57 -48.29
N GLY A 224 20.74 9.08 -48.92
CA GLY A 224 19.41 8.92 -48.32
C GLY A 224 18.49 10.15 -48.41
N ASN A 225 18.86 11.17 -49.19
CA ASN A 225 18.05 12.36 -49.43
C ASN A 225 17.05 12.14 -50.57
N PRO A 226 15.82 12.68 -50.49
CA PRO A 226 14.85 12.55 -51.57
C PRO A 226 15.34 13.24 -52.85
N LEU A 227 15.28 12.53 -53.97
CA LEU A 227 15.71 13.02 -55.29
C LEU A 227 14.69 13.99 -55.91
N LEU A 228 13.41 13.78 -55.60
CA LEU A 228 12.31 14.62 -56.03
C LEU A 228 11.86 15.51 -54.87
N GLY A 229 11.72 16.81 -55.14
CA GLY A 229 11.07 17.75 -54.22
C GLY A 229 9.58 17.44 -54.06
N ASP A 230 8.93 18.12 -53.11
CA ASP A 230 7.50 17.96 -52.79
C ASP A 230 6.56 18.21 -53.99
N ASP A 231 7.06 18.88 -55.03
CA ASP A 231 6.39 19.23 -56.28
C ASP A 231 6.72 18.29 -57.46
N GLY A 232 7.49 17.21 -57.21
CA GLY A 232 7.89 16.26 -58.24
C GLY A 232 8.98 16.79 -59.19
N GLN A 233 9.60 17.93 -58.87
CA GLN A 233 10.77 18.43 -59.59
C GLN A 233 12.02 17.72 -59.11
N VAL A 234 12.87 17.31 -60.05
CA VAL A 234 14.20 16.76 -59.74
C VAL A 234 15.04 17.90 -59.18
N SER A 235 15.62 17.73 -58.00
CA SER A 235 16.55 18.71 -57.44
C SER A 235 17.75 18.85 -58.39
N ALA A 236 17.89 20.03 -59.00
CA ALA A 236 18.84 20.28 -60.09
C ALA A 236 20.33 20.13 -59.71
N ASN A 237 20.65 19.84 -58.44
CA ASN A 237 22.01 19.81 -57.93
C ASN A 237 22.68 18.42 -57.88
N ASP A 238 21.96 17.31 -58.10
CA ASP A 238 22.51 15.96 -57.80
C ASP A 238 22.44 14.92 -58.94
N HIS A 239 22.25 15.35 -60.20
CA HIS A 239 22.39 14.46 -61.37
C HIS A 239 23.49 14.91 -62.32
N VAL A 240 24.73 14.83 -61.83
CA VAL A 240 25.92 14.67 -62.67
C VAL A 240 26.79 13.57 -62.04
N GLU A 241 27.24 12.63 -62.86
CA GLU A 241 28.10 11.44 -62.57
C GLU A 241 27.33 10.20 -62.07
N SER A 242 27.10 9.18 -62.89
CA SER A 242 28.12 8.31 -63.49
C SER A 242 27.58 7.64 -64.77
N LEU A 243 28.15 7.96 -65.93
CA LEU A 243 28.10 7.16 -67.16
C LEU A 243 29.42 6.40 -67.33
#